data_AF-A0A373N5P0-F1
#
_entry.id   AF-A0A373N5P0-F1
#
_cell.length_a   1.000
_cell.length_b   1.000
_cell.length_c   1.000
_cell.angle_alpha   90.00
_cell.angle_beta   90.00
_cell.angle_gamma   90.00
#
_symmetry.space_group_name_H-M   'P 1'
#
loop_
_entity.id
_entity.type
_entity.pdbx_description
1 polymer ?
#
loop_
_entity_poly.entity_id
_entity_poly.type
_entity_poly.pdbx_seq_one_letter_code
_entity_poly.pdbx_strand_id
1 'polypeptide(L)'
;MITLDYTTYNPRWKHSGIRYSSWEAFAFALGYLANRLHYRNINDSGLIELHFESNDNQGAWGKEGRIHYYGERAYLSSEFLDWYNAKSAGVNNITYRINSNDYMYSLVYDFGFEVKRYVGYTTADIFPPTHNAFVVVWNVLENYLVQDGSFNGQIDCIHQYYIEGWSK
;
A
#
# COMPACT_ATOMS: atom_id res chain seq x y z
N MET A 1 0.72 -10.88 -7.53
CA MET A 1 0.76 -12.07 -6.67
C MET A 1 0.69 -11.60 -5.24
N ILE A 2 -0.36 -12.00 -4.52
CA ILE A 2 -0.56 -11.68 -3.12
C ILE A 2 0.45 -12.49 -2.29
N THR A 3 1.20 -11.82 -1.42
CA THR A 3 2.22 -12.39 -0.53
C THR A 3 2.43 -11.47 0.66
N LEU A 4 3.24 -11.90 1.65
CA LEU A 4 3.71 -11.04 2.73
C LEU A 4 5.06 -10.39 2.41
N ASP A 5 5.78 -10.84 1.38
CA ASP A 5 7.11 -10.31 1.02
C ASP A 5 7.10 -9.62 -0.34
N TYR A 6 7.00 -8.29 -0.33
CA TYR A 6 7.13 -7.43 -1.52
C TYR A 6 8.50 -6.77 -1.58
N THR A 7 9.53 -7.42 -1.03
CA THR A 7 10.91 -6.96 -1.15
C THR A 7 11.52 -7.40 -2.47
N THR A 8 12.27 -6.50 -3.07
CA THR A 8 13.06 -6.75 -4.28
C THR A 8 14.53 -6.56 -3.97
N TYR A 9 15.39 -7.31 -4.66
CA TYR A 9 16.83 -7.13 -4.55
C TYR A 9 17.33 -6.24 -5.67
N ASN A 10 17.86 -5.06 -5.31
CA ASN A 10 18.64 -4.24 -6.23
C ASN A 10 20.14 -4.41 -5.93
N PRO A 11 20.99 -4.79 -6.90
CA PRO A 11 22.43 -4.96 -6.67
C PRO A 11 23.14 -3.73 -6.07
N ARG A 12 22.66 -2.52 -6.39
CA ARG A 12 23.22 -1.24 -5.92
C ARG A 12 22.66 -0.80 -4.56
N TRP A 13 21.37 -1.01 -4.32
CA TRP A 13 20.67 -0.50 -3.14
C TRP A 13 20.27 -1.58 -2.12
N LYS A 14 20.64 -2.84 -2.38
CA LYS A 14 20.31 -4.04 -1.59
C LYS A 14 18.79 -4.27 -1.53
N HIS A 15 18.32 -5.05 -0.55
CA HIS A 15 16.91 -5.37 -0.39
C HIS A 15 16.11 -4.11 -0.03
N SER A 16 15.04 -3.84 -0.77
CA SER A 16 14.08 -2.76 -0.50
C SER A 16 12.67 -3.23 -0.79
N GLY A 17 11.66 -2.59 -0.22
CA GLY A 17 10.27 -3.03 -0.30
C GLY A 17 9.65 -3.28 1.07
N ILE A 18 8.35 -3.54 1.07
CA ILE A 18 7.63 -3.87 2.30
C ILE A 18 7.64 -5.38 2.47
N ARG A 19 8.03 -5.84 3.67
CA ARG A 19 7.75 -7.19 4.14
C ARG A 19 6.80 -7.06 5.33
N TYR A 20 5.61 -7.63 5.18
CA TYR A 20 4.63 -7.69 6.24
C TYR A 20 4.96 -8.79 7.23
N SER A 21 4.80 -8.48 8.50
CA SER A 21 5.10 -9.38 9.61
C SER A 21 4.08 -10.51 9.75
N SER A 22 2.84 -10.29 9.33
CA SER A 22 1.76 -11.28 9.33
C SER A 22 0.63 -10.91 8.37
N TRP A 23 -0.33 -11.82 8.18
CA TRP A 23 -1.55 -11.55 7.41
C TRP A 23 -2.44 -10.50 8.06
N GLU A 24 -2.46 -10.41 9.39
CA GLU A 24 -3.15 -9.37 10.15
C GLU A 24 -2.56 -7.98 9.86
N ALA A 25 -1.23 -7.85 9.89
CA ALA A 25 -0.56 -6.59 9.55
C ALA A 25 -0.79 -6.19 8.08
N PHE A 26 -0.75 -7.18 7.17
CA PHE A 26 -1.08 -6.97 5.76
C PHE A 26 -2.54 -6.51 5.59
N ALA A 27 -3.48 -7.17 6.25
CA ALA A 27 -4.90 -6.87 6.15
C ALA A 27 -5.24 -5.51 6.74
N PHE A 28 -4.65 -5.14 7.88
CA PHE A 28 -4.78 -3.80 8.46
C PHE A 28 -4.30 -2.72 7.48
N ALA A 29 -3.11 -2.88 6.92
CA ALA A 29 -2.58 -1.96 5.92
C ALA A 29 -3.49 -1.88 4.68
N LEU A 30 -3.95 -3.03 4.17
CA LEU A 30 -4.83 -3.10 3.00
C LEU A 30 -6.19 -2.43 3.26
N GLY A 31 -6.78 -2.62 4.44
CA GLY A 31 -8.03 -1.97 4.84
C GLY A 31 -7.88 -0.46 4.90
N TYR A 32 -6.77 0.02 5.46
CA TYR A 32 -6.45 1.44 5.47
C TYR A 32 -6.30 2.00 4.05
N LEU A 33 -5.62 1.28 3.15
CA LEU A 33 -5.46 1.68 1.76
C LEU A 33 -6.77 1.59 0.94
N ALA A 34 -7.71 0.73 1.31
CA ALA A 34 -8.99 0.60 0.60
C ALA A 34 -9.94 1.78 0.88
N ASN A 35 -9.75 2.51 1.98
CA ASN A 35 -10.59 3.64 2.33
C ASN A 35 -10.07 4.95 1.70
N ARG A 36 -10.81 5.46 0.72
CA ARG A 36 -10.49 6.71 0.01
C ARG A 36 -10.39 7.95 0.91
N LEU A 37 -10.98 7.93 2.11
CA LEU A 37 -10.92 9.07 3.04
C LEU A 37 -9.54 9.26 3.66
N HIS A 38 -8.68 8.24 3.63
CA HIS A 38 -7.31 8.33 4.11
C HIS A 38 -6.36 8.99 3.11
N TYR A 39 -6.82 9.21 1.88
CA TYR A 39 -6.02 9.75 0.79
C TYR A 39 -6.00 11.27 0.81
N ARG A 40 -4.80 11.86 0.93
CA ARG A 40 -4.61 13.31 1.00
C ARG A 40 -5.07 14.03 -0.27
N ASN A 41 -4.84 13.41 -1.42
CA ASN A 41 -5.28 13.90 -2.73
C ASN A 41 -6.79 13.70 -3.01
N ILE A 42 -7.56 13.22 -2.02
CA ILE A 42 -9.04 13.18 -2.02
C ILE A 42 -9.61 13.99 -0.84
N ASN A 43 -8.97 13.92 0.32
CA ASN A 43 -9.36 14.53 1.57
C ASN A 43 -8.13 15.15 2.22
N ASP A 44 -8.10 16.48 2.44
CA ASP A 44 -6.92 17.18 2.96
C ASP A 44 -6.44 16.69 4.34
N SER A 45 -7.31 16.03 5.12
CA SER A 45 -6.96 15.39 6.39
C SER A 45 -6.35 13.99 6.23
N GLY A 46 -6.36 13.43 5.02
CA GLY A 46 -5.74 12.16 4.68
C GLY A 46 -4.22 12.20 4.88
N LEU A 47 -3.66 11.05 5.27
CA LEU A 47 -2.26 10.90 5.62
C LEU A 47 -1.42 10.22 4.54
N ILE A 48 -2.06 9.70 3.49
CA ILE A 48 -1.37 8.95 2.45
C ILE A 48 -1.70 9.42 1.04
N GLU A 49 -0.79 9.17 0.13
CA GLU A 49 -1.07 9.10 -1.30
C GLU A 49 -0.29 7.93 -1.89
N LEU A 50 -0.85 7.28 -2.91
CA LEU A 50 -0.19 6.19 -3.63
C LEU A 50 0.19 6.65 -5.03
N HIS A 51 1.43 6.37 -5.42
CA HIS A 51 2.02 6.89 -6.66
C HIS A 51 2.77 5.81 -7.43
N PHE A 52 2.65 5.84 -8.75
CA PHE A 52 3.70 5.39 -9.66
C PHE A 52 4.45 6.61 -10.20
N GLU A 53 5.72 6.75 -9.82
CA GLU A 53 6.61 7.78 -10.34
C GLU A 53 7.38 7.25 -11.56
N SER A 54 7.24 7.89 -12.72
CA SER A 54 8.10 7.60 -13.87
C SER A 54 9.42 8.37 -13.70
N ASN A 55 10.37 7.74 -13.03
CA ASN A 55 11.74 8.26 -12.82
C ASN A 55 12.72 7.82 -13.94
N ASP A 56 12.18 7.23 -15.02
CA ASP A 56 12.90 6.81 -16.23
C ASP A 56 13.62 7.98 -16.92
N ASN A 57 13.04 9.18 -16.91
CA ASN A 57 13.69 10.39 -17.44
C ASN A 57 14.90 10.89 -16.62
N GLN A 58 15.14 10.34 -15.42
CA GLN A 58 16.25 10.71 -14.53
C GLN A 58 17.26 9.57 -14.32
N GLY A 59 17.20 8.52 -15.15
CA GLY A 59 18.17 7.40 -15.11
C GLY A 59 17.88 6.34 -14.05
N ALA A 60 16.70 6.36 -13.42
CA ALA A 60 16.24 5.27 -12.55
C ALA A 60 15.71 4.09 -13.38
N TRP A 61 15.95 2.87 -12.89
CA TRP A 61 15.49 1.65 -13.56
C TRP A 61 14.01 1.41 -13.23
N GLY A 62 13.12 1.86 -14.12
CA GLY A 62 11.68 1.58 -14.08
C GLY A 62 10.83 2.58 -13.29
N LYS A 63 9.51 2.40 -13.39
CA LYS A 63 8.51 3.16 -12.62
C LYS A 63 8.61 2.77 -11.15
N GLU A 64 8.66 3.74 -10.25
CA GLU A 64 8.75 3.50 -8.81
C GLU A 64 7.38 3.64 -8.16
N GLY A 65 6.90 2.55 -7.57
CA GLY A 65 5.69 2.48 -6.77
C GLY A 65 5.96 2.91 -5.32
N ARG A 66 5.23 3.93 -4.85
CA ARG A 66 5.47 4.54 -3.54
C ARG A 66 4.18 4.87 -2.79
N ILE A 67 4.24 4.70 -1.48
CA ILE A 67 3.33 5.36 -0.53
C ILE A 67 4.01 6.64 -0.07
N HIS A 68 3.37 7.78 -0.30
CA HIS A 68 3.73 9.04 0.34
C HIS A 68 2.95 9.16 1.64
N TYR A 69 3.65 9.32 2.75
CA TYR A 69 3.05 9.46 4.06
C TYR A 69 3.29 10.87 4.62
N TYR A 70 2.23 11.48 5.12
CA TYR A 70 2.16 12.88 5.56
C TYR A 70 1.89 13.03 7.07
N GLY A 71 1.61 11.93 7.77
CA GLY A 71 1.32 11.95 9.21
C GLY A 71 2.57 12.02 10.08
N GLU A 72 2.36 11.85 11.39
CA GLU A 72 3.44 11.88 12.38
C GLU A 72 4.24 10.57 12.40
N ARG A 73 5.53 10.69 12.77
CA ARG A 73 6.41 9.52 12.94
C ARG A 73 5.88 8.54 13.98
N ALA A 74 5.38 9.05 15.11
CA ALA A 74 4.91 8.22 16.22
C ALA A 74 3.78 7.29 15.76
N TYR A 75 2.77 7.86 15.09
CA TYR A 75 1.65 7.12 14.51
C TYR A 75 2.11 6.06 13.50
N LEU A 76 3.01 6.42 12.57
CA LEU A 76 3.54 5.45 11.61
C LEU A 76 4.24 4.27 12.31
N SER A 77 5.05 4.55 13.34
CA SER A 77 5.77 3.49 14.06
C SER A 77 4.89 2.60 14.94
N SER A 78 3.74 3.09 15.40
CA SER A 78 2.83 2.31 16.24
C SER A 78 1.80 1.52 15.43
N GLU A 79 1.26 2.12 14.37
CA GLU A 79 0.15 1.55 13.60
C GLU A 79 0.61 0.77 12.36
N PHE A 80 1.70 1.22 11.72
CA PHE A 80 2.20 0.63 10.48
C PHE A 80 3.68 0.30 10.60
N LEU A 81 4.05 -0.57 11.56
CA LEU A 81 5.44 -0.92 11.83
C LEU A 81 6.19 -1.42 10.59
N ASP A 82 5.54 -2.20 9.73
CA ASP A 82 6.13 -2.73 8.50
C ASP A 82 6.41 -1.61 7.47
N TRP A 83 5.52 -0.61 7.37
CA TRP A 83 5.77 0.59 6.56
C TRP A 83 6.87 1.45 7.19
N TYR A 84 6.86 1.57 8.52
CA TYR A 84 7.88 2.30 9.25
C TYR A 84 9.27 1.70 9.00
N ASN A 85 9.40 0.38 8.96
CA ASN A 85 10.67 -0.28 8.70
C ASN A 85 11.13 -0.15 7.24
N ALA A 86 10.19 -0.07 6.30
CA ALA A 86 10.48 0.08 4.86
C ALA A 86 10.66 1.55 4.40
N LYS A 87 10.42 2.53 5.27
CA LYS A 87 10.40 3.94 4.88
C LYS A 87 11.80 4.51 4.59
N SER A 88 11.81 5.54 3.76
CA SER A 88 12.92 6.47 3.55
C SER A 88 12.48 7.90 3.87
N ALA A 89 13.45 8.82 3.99
CA ALA A 89 13.16 10.24 4.20
C ALA A 89 12.29 10.80 3.06
N GLY A 90 11.29 11.61 3.39
CA GLY A 90 10.49 12.32 2.40
C GLY A 90 11.20 13.53 1.80
N VAL A 91 10.50 14.22 0.89
CA VAL A 91 10.96 15.44 0.22
C VAL A 91 9.81 16.45 0.23
N ASN A 92 10.12 17.73 0.36
CA ASN A 92 9.12 18.81 0.49
C ASN A 92 8.17 18.55 1.68
N ASN A 93 6.87 18.46 1.42
CA ASN A 93 5.85 18.26 2.45
C ASN A 93 5.61 16.78 2.77
N ILE A 94 6.29 15.85 2.10
CA ILE A 94 6.16 14.41 2.39
C ILE A 94 7.00 14.10 3.63
N THR A 95 6.39 13.52 4.67
CA THR A 95 7.13 13.11 5.88
C THR A 95 8.01 11.90 5.57
N TYR A 96 7.43 10.86 4.97
CA TYR A 96 8.14 9.63 4.62
C TYR A 96 7.69 9.08 3.26
N ARG A 97 8.61 8.37 2.60
CA ARG A 97 8.32 7.62 1.37
C ARG A 97 8.54 6.14 1.63
N ILE A 98 7.55 5.32 1.36
CA ILE A 98 7.65 3.86 1.48
C ILE A 98 7.68 3.28 0.06
N ASN A 99 8.84 2.79 -0.34
CA ASN A 99 9.05 2.24 -1.69
C ASN A 99 8.69 0.77 -1.71
N SER A 100 7.78 0.35 -2.58
CA SER A 100 7.54 -1.06 -2.87
C SER A 100 6.79 -1.20 -4.19
N ASN A 101 7.53 -1.42 -5.27
CA ASN A 101 6.98 -1.58 -6.61
C ASN A 101 6.00 -2.76 -6.68
N ASP A 102 6.42 -3.91 -6.17
CA ASP A 102 5.62 -5.13 -6.23
C ASP A 102 4.35 -5.02 -5.40
N TYR A 103 4.37 -4.29 -4.29
CA TYR A 103 3.16 -4.03 -3.53
C TYR A 103 2.20 -3.10 -4.29
N MET A 104 2.69 -2.02 -4.90
CA MET A 104 1.83 -1.16 -5.74
C MET A 104 1.26 -1.92 -6.94
N TYR A 105 2.03 -2.82 -7.55
CA TYR A 105 1.52 -3.69 -8.61
C TYR A 105 0.47 -4.67 -8.10
N SER A 106 0.65 -5.24 -6.91
CA SER A 106 -0.36 -6.10 -6.27
C SER A 106 -1.66 -5.34 -6.02
N LEU A 107 -1.59 -4.12 -5.49
CA LEU A 107 -2.78 -3.26 -5.30
C LEU A 107 -3.57 -3.08 -6.60
N VAL A 108 -2.89 -2.81 -7.71
CA VAL A 108 -3.55 -2.56 -9.00
C VAL A 108 -4.04 -3.84 -9.67
N TYR A 109 -3.17 -4.84 -9.80
CA TYR A 109 -3.47 -6.03 -10.62
C TYR A 109 -4.21 -7.13 -9.86
N ASP A 110 -3.99 -7.25 -8.54
CA ASP A 110 -4.67 -8.26 -7.73
C ASP A 110 -5.91 -7.66 -7.05
N PHE A 111 -5.80 -6.47 -6.43
CA PHE A 111 -6.88 -5.85 -5.65
C PHE A 111 -7.75 -4.85 -6.41
N GLY A 112 -7.46 -4.60 -7.68
CA GLY A 112 -8.30 -3.75 -8.55
C GLY A 112 -8.21 -2.25 -8.27
N PHE A 113 -7.14 -1.77 -7.63
CA PHE A 113 -6.90 -0.34 -7.46
C PHE A 113 -6.73 0.34 -8.82
N GLU A 114 -7.24 1.56 -8.92
CA GLU A 114 -7.34 2.30 -10.17
C GLU A 114 -6.17 3.27 -10.34
N VAL A 115 -5.49 3.21 -11.49
CA VAL A 115 -4.40 4.13 -11.83
C VAL A 115 -4.94 5.33 -12.60
N LYS A 116 -4.70 6.53 -12.09
CA LYS A 116 -5.07 7.79 -12.75
C LYS A 116 -3.82 8.55 -13.22
N ARG A 117 -3.78 8.83 -14.53
CA ARG A 117 -2.70 9.60 -15.17
C ARG A 117 -3.18 11.00 -15.51
N TYR A 118 -2.29 11.97 -15.39
CA TYR A 118 -2.57 13.36 -15.72
C TYR A 118 -1.72 13.80 -16.91
N VAL A 119 -2.32 14.50 -17.86
CA VAL A 119 -1.62 15.02 -19.04
C VAL A 119 -0.52 15.98 -18.58
N GLY A 120 0.72 15.72 -19.01
CA GLY A 120 1.88 16.55 -18.67
C GLY A 120 2.59 16.18 -17.37
N TYR A 121 2.14 15.15 -16.65
CA TYR A 121 2.79 14.67 -15.42
C TYR A 121 3.50 13.33 -15.65
N THR A 122 4.66 13.14 -15.01
CA THR A 122 5.40 11.86 -15.01
C THR A 122 4.94 10.92 -13.90
N THR A 123 4.10 11.40 -12.99
CA THR A 123 3.50 10.63 -11.89
C THR A 123 2.08 10.22 -12.24
N ALA A 124 1.68 9.04 -11.74
CA ALA A 124 0.31 8.56 -11.76
C ALA A 124 -0.14 8.27 -10.33
N ASP A 125 -1.34 8.72 -9.98
CA ASP A 125 -1.94 8.39 -8.69
C ASP A 125 -2.57 7.00 -8.76
N ILE A 126 -2.61 6.31 -7.62
CA ILE A 126 -3.34 5.07 -7.43
C ILE A 126 -4.44 5.31 -6.40
N PHE A 127 -5.65 4.87 -6.70
CA PHE A 127 -6.82 5.00 -5.83
C PHE A 127 -7.46 3.64 -5.56
N PRO A 128 -8.13 3.45 -4.41
CA PRO A 128 -8.91 2.25 -4.19
C PRO A 128 -10.08 2.16 -5.20
N PRO A 129 -10.67 0.97 -5.41
CA PRO A 129 -11.79 0.80 -6.32
C PRO A 129 -12.93 1.79 -6.04
N THR A 130 -13.51 2.38 -7.09
CA THR A 130 -14.51 3.45 -6.91
C THR A 130 -15.81 2.98 -6.26
N HIS A 131 -16.18 1.71 -6.47
CA HIS A 131 -17.45 1.15 -5.98
C HIS A 131 -17.20 0.02 -4.98
N ASN A 132 -17.78 0.15 -3.78
CA ASN A 132 -17.72 -0.85 -2.71
C ASN A 132 -16.29 -1.33 -2.38
N ALA A 133 -15.32 -0.41 -2.35
CA ALA A 133 -13.90 -0.71 -2.12
C ALA A 133 -13.67 -1.68 -0.95
N PHE A 134 -14.33 -1.43 0.19
CA PHE A 134 -14.25 -2.28 1.38
C PHE A 134 -14.49 -3.76 1.04
N VAL A 135 -15.62 -4.06 0.41
CA VAL A 135 -16.05 -5.43 0.08
C VAL A 135 -15.22 -6.01 -1.06
N VAL A 136 -14.98 -5.23 -2.10
CA VAL A 136 -14.23 -5.69 -3.28
C VAL A 136 -12.82 -6.12 -2.91
N VAL A 137 -12.10 -5.29 -2.17
CA VAL A 137 -10.73 -5.55 -1.77
C VAL A 137 -10.66 -6.70 -0.75
N TRP A 138 -11.58 -6.74 0.22
CA TRP A 138 -11.66 -7.86 1.18
C TRP A 138 -11.91 -9.20 0.49
N ASN A 139 -12.89 -9.27 -0.42
CA ASN A 139 -13.23 -10.52 -1.10
C ASN A 139 -12.04 -11.09 -1.89
N VAL A 140 -11.17 -10.25 -2.45
CA VAL A 140 -9.95 -10.71 -3.12
C VAL A 140 -9.00 -11.37 -2.10
N LEU A 141 -8.76 -10.72 -0.95
CA LEU A 141 -7.90 -11.26 0.10
C LEU A 141 -8.48 -12.55 0.70
N GLU A 142 -9.77 -12.57 1.01
CA GLU A 142 -10.47 -13.74 1.54
C GLU A 142 -10.35 -14.95 0.60
N ASN A 143 -10.63 -14.76 -0.69
CA ASN A 143 -10.49 -15.82 -1.68
C ASN A 143 -9.06 -16.36 -1.76
N TYR A 144 -8.05 -15.48 -1.68
CA TYR A 144 -6.65 -15.89 -1.62
C TYR A 144 -6.37 -16.72 -0.37
N LEU A 145 -6.80 -16.26 0.82
CA LEU A 145 -6.56 -16.95 2.09
C LEU A 145 -7.19 -18.34 2.13
N VAL A 146 -8.40 -18.49 1.57
CA VAL A 146 -9.07 -19.80 1.42
C VAL A 146 -8.24 -20.72 0.52
N GLN A 147 -7.72 -20.22 -0.61
CA GLN A 147 -6.90 -21.00 -1.54
C GLN A 147 -5.53 -21.38 -0.95
N ASP A 148 -4.97 -20.51 -0.11
CA ASP A 148 -3.72 -20.74 0.63
C ASP A 148 -3.88 -21.71 1.81
N GLY A 149 -5.12 -22.15 2.09
CA GLY A 149 -5.42 -23.17 3.11
C GLY A 149 -5.69 -22.61 4.50
N SER A 150 -5.95 -21.30 4.64
CA SER A 150 -6.39 -20.71 5.90
C SER A 150 -7.78 -21.23 6.28
N PHE A 151 -7.99 -21.53 7.57
CA PHE A 151 -9.29 -21.97 8.09
C PHE A 151 -10.14 -20.77 8.54
N ASN A 152 -11.47 -20.95 8.63
CA ASN A 152 -12.43 -19.87 8.87
C ASN A 152 -12.08 -18.98 10.07
N GLY A 153 -11.73 -19.56 11.22
CA GLY A 153 -11.39 -18.76 12.42
C GLY A 153 -10.16 -17.87 12.23
N GLN A 154 -9.20 -18.27 11.39
CA GLN A 154 -8.05 -17.42 11.04
C GLN A 154 -8.47 -16.30 10.09
N ILE A 155 -9.31 -16.60 9.10
CA ILE A 155 -9.85 -15.60 8.17
C ILE A 155 -10.68 -14.54 8.91
N ASP A 156 -11.53 -14.97 9.84
CA ASP A 156 -12.34 -14.07 10.67
C ASP A 156 -11.46 -13.12 11.49
N CYS A 157 -10.36 -13.63 12.05
CA CYS A 157 -9.37 -12.83 12.77
C CYS A 157 -8.73 -11.78 11.84
N ILE A 158 -8.22 -12.21 10.68
CA ILE A 158 -7.61 -11.32 9.69
C ILE A 158 -8.60 -10.25 9.19
N HIS A 159 -9.88 -10.60 9.06
CA HIS A 159 -10.94 -9.66 8.68
C HIS A 159 -11.13 -8.54 9.70
N GLN A 160 -11.02 -8.85 11.01
CA GLN A 160 -11.09 -7.80 12.03
C GLN A 160 -9.99 -6.76 11.85
N TYR A 161 -8.75 -7.19 11.57
CA TYR A 161 -7.66 -6.26 11.27
C TYR A 161 -7.91 -5.43 10.02
N TYR A 162 -8.50 -6.00 8.98
CA TYR A 162 -8.93 -5.25 7.80
C TYR A 162 -9.98 -4.17 8.15
N ILE A 163 -10.97 -4.51 8.97
CA ILE A 163 -12.00 -3.56 9.45
C ILE A 163 -11.38 -2.44 10.30
N GLU A 164 -10.45 -2.79 11.19
CA GLU A 164 -9.73 -1.84 12.03
C GLU A 164 -8.91 -0.86 11.18
N GLY A 165 -8.18 -1.37 10.19
CA GLY A 165 -7.42 -0.53 9.24
C GLY A 165 -8.33 0.39 8.43
N TRP A 166 -9.48 -0.11 7.96
CA TRP A 166 -10.46 0.71 7.24
C TRP A 166 -11.02 1.86 8.07
N SER A 167 -11.21 1.65 9.37
CA SER A 167 -11.93 2.58 10.26
C SER A 167 -11.02 3.52 11.05
N LYS A 168 -9.73 3.55 10.73
CA LYS A 168 -8.69 4.17 11.55
C LYS A 168 -8.66 5.71 11.49
#